data_AF-A0A0S9C5T1-F1
#
_entry.id   AF-A0A0S9C5T1-F1
#
_cell.length_a   1.000
_cell.length_b   1.000
_cell.length_c   1.000
_cell.angle_alpha   90.00
_cell.angle_beta   90.00
_cell.angle_gamma   90.00
#
_symmetry.space_group_name_H-M   'P 1'
#
loop_
_entity.id
_entity.type
_entity.pdbx_description
1 polymer ?
#
loop_
_entity_poly.entity_id
_entity_poly.type
_entity_poly.pdbx_seq_one_letter_code
_entity_poly.pdbx_strand_id
1 'polypeptide(L)'
;MAAPTQLWLDADGRLASVPGGTGSSSAAGGGWFTGLLHGDTRMLCRAEVRVNGMEPEPATVEAEAGGVLRVRGLVRGIPGPTEDPAVELLQIWTVTPGVVRHSLHLATSLESLDVEIEIQLAADFTDMAAIRLSRFRDPAEPFSADDSTLRWRDGGRTLTVAAPGSVAAGERLVWRGTAGRGRPFEAEWQAVLADSDDAVVAARPPAARRVRAEPSGALGLLLDNALDDLAGLRLATRKLPDAPFLAAGAPWYFTLFGRDSLWAARMLLPLDAGLAAGTLRTLAAFQGTRHDLGAAEEPGKILHELRSKELVLESQGLRLPPVYYGAVDSTPLWLCLLAELGQAGLDDATVRSLLPSAAHAVEWLLAAGGAPGSPNGGFLSYQDATGHGLSNQGWKDSGDAMQFRDGRQADGPIALAEVQGYAYQAAVDTADLFDAYGEPGGQALRDFAEALQQNFRERFWVEDYGGPFPAMALDGHGEPLDIPGSNMGHLLGTGILDASEARLVADRLLSPELFSGYGVHTISRRAAGFWPFSYHCGSVWSHDTAIAVRGLLAEGFLAEARTIAEGLLSASGAFGHRLPELFAGITAEEAGHAVPYPASCHPQAWSSASAVVIAQAMGVGF
;
A
#
# COMPACT_ATOMS: atom_id res chain seq x y z
N MET A 1 -5.61 0.41 12.74
CA MET A 1 -6.66 0.84 11.76
C MET A 1 -7.58 -0.33 11.44
N ALA A 2 -8.74 -0.09 10.83
CA ALA A 2 -9.64 -1.13 10.34
C ALA A 2 -10.48 -0.60 9.16
N ALA A 3 -10.11 -0.99 7.94
CA ALA A 3 -10.64 -0.41 6.71
C ALA A 3 -12.19 -0.41 6.64
N PRO A 4 -12.83 0.68 6.17
CA PRO A 4 -12.23 1.88 5.57
C PRO A 4 -11.77 2.94 6.60
N THR A 5 -11.72 2.62 7.90
CA THR A 5 -11.47 3.59 8.98
C THR A 5 -10.03 3.59 9.47
N GLN A 6 -9.44 4.78 9.59
CA GLN A 6 -8.05 5.00 10.02
C GLN A 6 -8.01 5.94 11.23
N LEU A 7 -7.00 5.74 12.08
CA LEU A 7 -6.65 6.59 13.21
C LEU A 7 -5.17 6.96 13.05
N TRP A 8 -4.88 8.25 13.01
CA TRP A 8 -3.52 8.78 12.97
C TRP A 8 -3.35 9.73 14.14
N LEU A 9 -2.42 9.40 15.03
CA LEU A 9 -1.97 10.24 16.13
C LEU A 9 -0.54 10.71 15.84
N ASP A 10 -0.09 11.75 16.53
CA ASP A 10 1.32 12.14 16.48
C ASP A 10 2.22 11.18 17.30
N ALA A 11 3.52 11.46 17.32
CA ALA A 11 4.52 10.66 18.04
C ALA A 11 4.28 10.62 19.57
N ASP A 12 3.55 11.59 20.12
CA ASP A 12 3.16 11.67 21.54
C ASP A 12 1.80 11.00 21.79
N GLY A 13 1.17 10.41 20.77
CA GLY A 13 -0.13 9.76 20.87
C GLY A 13 -1.30 10.75 20.99
N ARG A 14 -1.18 11.94 20.39
CA ARG A 14 -2.21 12.99 20.42
C ARG A 14 -2.92 13.11 19.08
N LEU A 15 -4.22 13.42 19.13
CA LEU A 15 -5.03 13.80 17.97
C LEU A 15 -5.22 15.32 18.00
N ALA A 16 -4.16 16.05 17.70
CA ALA A 16 -4.14 17.52 17.70
C ALA A 16 -4.18 18.08 16.27
N SER A 17 -4.87 19.21 16.09
CA SER A 17 -4.77 19.99 14.85
C SER A 17 -3.33 20.44 14.63
N VAL A 18 -2.87 20.42 13.37
CA VAL A 18 -1.46 20.63 12.97
C VAL A 18 -0.75 21.70 13.82
N PRO A 19 0.40 21.39 14.46
CA PRO A 19 1.06 22.31 15.37
C PRO A 19 1.59 23.55 14.63
N GLY A 20 0.87 24.66 14.79
CA GLY A 20 1.30 25.99 14.39
C GLY A 20 2.41 26.54 15.29
N GLY A 21 3.60 25.92 15.29
CA GLY A 21 4.80 26.52 15.91
C GLY A 21 5.79 25.56 16.56
N THR A 22 6.98 25.45 15.95
CA THR A 22 8.30 25.21 16.60
C THR A 22 8.47 24.01 17.55
N GLY A 23 8.94 22.87 17.00
CA GLY A 23 9.62 21.81 17.75
C GLY A 23 9.73 20.49 16.97
N SER A 24 10.92 20.18 16.43
CA SER A 24 11.40 18.89 15.84
C SER A 24 10.39 17.75 15.58
N SER A 25 10.34 17.04 14.45
CA SER A 25 11.05 17.04 13.14
C SER A 25 10.24 16.09 12.23
N SER A 26 10.09 16.23 10.92
CA SER A 26 11.06 16.65 9.89
C SER A 26 10.38 17.34 8.70
N ALA A 27 11.00 18.39 8.15
CA ALA A 27 10.45 19.11 7.00
C ALA A 27 11.07 18.65 5.66
N ALA A 28 10.24 18.04 4.79
CA ALA A 28 10.36 18.09 3.33
C ALA A 28 9.14 17.42 2.66
N GLY A 29 8.27 18.20 2.01
CA GLY A 29 7.31 17.73 0.99
C GLY A 29 6.12 16.83 1.41
N GLY A 30 6.17 16.12 2.55
CA GLY A 30 5.07 15.32 3.07
C GLY A 30 4.21 16.09 4.07
N GLY A 31 2.91 16.24 3.80
CA GLY A 31 1.97 16.92 4.70
C GLY A 31 1.64 16.07 5.94
N TRP A 32 2.42 16.22 7.01
CA TRP A 32 2.14 15.58 8.30
C TRP A 32 0.77 15.99 8.85
N PHE A 33 0.00 15.01 9.33
CA PHE A 33 -1.34 15.23 9.87
C PHE A 33 -1.67 14.22 10.99
N THR A 34 -2.63 14.58 11.84
CA THR A 34 -3.37 13.63 12.69
C THR A 34 -4.84 13.63 12.28
N GLY A 35 -5.59 12.61 12.69
CA GLY A 35 -7.04 12.57 12.46
C GLY A 35 -7.70 11.20 12.58
N LEU A 36 -9.04 11.22 12.64
CA LEU A 36 -9.86 10.08 12.26
C LEU A 36 -10.22 10.21 10.77
N LEU A 37 -9.93 9.18 9.99
CA LEU A 37 -10.29 9.12 8.57
C LEU A 37 -11.24 7.97 8.29
N HIS A 38 -12.06 8.15 7.26
CA HIS A 38 -12.92 7.12 6.72
C HIS A 38 -12.93 7.26 5.19
N GLY A 39 -12.44 6.23 4.50
CA GLY A 39 -12.06 6.34 3.08
C GLY A 39 -10.99 7.41 2.86
N ASP A 40 -11.14 8.18 1.78
CA ASP A 40 -10.29 9.33 1.42
C ASP A 40 -10.61 10.64 2.19
N THR A 41 -11.33 10.59 3.33
CA THR A 41 -11.76 11.81 4.05
C THR A 41 -11.31 11.84 5.51
N ARG A 42 -10.67 12.93 5.96
CA ARG A 42 -10.49 13.22 7.40
C ARG A 42 -11.78 13.78 7.97
N MET A 43 -12.40 13.00 8.86
CA MET A 43 -13.68 13.31 9.49
C MET A 43 -13.50 14.10 10.79
N LEU A 44 -12.48 13.76 11.59
CA LEU A 44 -12.14 14.43 12.84
C LEU A 44 -10.67 14.86 12.79
N CYS A 45 -10.38 16.13 13.09
CA CYS A 45 -9.03 16.71 13.05
C CYS A 45 -8.47 17.09 14.43
N ARG A 46 -9.31 17.03 15.49
CA ARG A 46 -8.89 17.25 16.88
C ARG A 46 -9.72 16.43 17.87
N ALA A 47 -9.04 15.88 18.87
CA ALA A 47 -9.57 15.26 20.08
C ALA A 47 -8.53 15.39 21.21
N GLU A 48 -8.27 16.63 21.61
CA GLU A 48 -7.27 16.96 22.65
C GLU A 48 -7.79 16.61 24.04
N VAL A 49 -7.02 15.86 24.82
CA VAL A 49 -7.42 15.37 26.15
C VAL A 49 -6.75 16.19 27.26
N ARG A 50 -7.54 16.61 28.25
CA ARG A 50 -7.08 17.29 29.47
C ARG A 50 -7.62 16.61 30.71
N VAL A 51 -6.82 16.62 31.78
CA VAL A 51 -7.16 16.16 33.12
C VAL A 51 -6.96 17.32 34.09
N ASN A 52 -8.03 17.79 34.74
CA ASN A 52 -8.04 18.97 35.59
C ASN A 52 -7.41 20.21 34.88
N GLY A 53 -7.69 20.37 33.58
CA GLY A 53 -7.14 21.42 32.71
C GLY A 53 -5.72 21.15 32.15
N MET A 54 -5.01 20.17 32.68
CA MET A 54 -3.63 19.83 32.28
C MET A 54 -3.60 18.77 31.20
N GLU A 55 -2.70 18.93 30.24
CA GLU A 55 -2.45 17.93 29.22
C GLU A 55 -1.54 16.81 29.78
N PRO A 56 -1.84 15.52 29.53
CA PRO A 56 -0.94 14.43 29.91
C PRO A 56 0.39 14.53 29.15
N GLU A 57 1.49 14.36 29.89
CA GLU A 57 2.81 14.13 29.28
C GLU A 57 2.87 12.69 28.75
N PRO A 58 3.29 12.44 27.51
CA PRO A 58 3.38 11.09 26.94
C PRO A 58 4.45 10.25 27.64
N ALA A 59 4.17 8.97 27.83
CA ALA A 59 5.09 7.98 28.38
C ALA A 59 5.31 6.80 27.41
N THR A 60 4.23 6.21 26.86
CA THR A 60 4.31 5.20 25.80
C THR A 60 3.16 5.34 24.79
N VAL A 61 3.44 4.96 23.55
CA VAL A 61 2.46 4.78 22.46
C VAL A 61 2.67 3.38 21.89
N GLU A 62 1.68 2.50 22.06
CA GLU A 62 1.79 1.07 21.80
C GLU A 62 0.65 0.64 20.86
N ALA A 63 0.99 0.19 19.64
CA ALA A 63 0.03 -0.36 18.69
C ALA A 63 -0.09 -1.88 18.89
N GLU A 64 -1.32 -2.38 18.90
CA GLU A 64 -1.65 -3.79 19.07
C GLU A 64 -2.56 -4.30 17.94
N ALA A 65 -2.50 -5.62 17.75
CA ALA A 65 -3.25 -6.31 16.72
C ALA A 65 -4.76 -6.10 16.83
N GLY A 66 -5.46 -6.09 15.68
CA GLY A 66 -6.91 -5.87 15.64
C GLY A 66 -7.33 -4.41 15.81
N GLY A 67 -6.43 -3.45 15.53
CA GLY A 67 -6.75 -2.03 15.46
C GLY A 67 -6.84 -1.32 16.81
N VAL A 68 -6.10 -1.80 17.81
CA VAL A 68 -6.02 -1.19 19.16
C VAL A 68 -4.75 -0.35 19.28
N LEU A 69 -4.83 0.81 19.92
CA LEU A 69 -3.70 1.67 20.23
C LEU A 69 -3.82 2.14 21.68
N ARG A 70 -2.76 1.96 22.47
CA ARG A 70 -2.65 2.40 23.85
C ARG A 70 -1.70 3.60 23.94
N VAL A 71 -2.15 4.67 24.56
CA VAL A 71 -1.33 5.86 24.86
C VAL A 71 -1.33 6.05 26.38
N ARG A 72 -0.17 5.87 27.00
CA ARG A 72 0.03 6.06 28.44
C ARG A 72 0.66 7.43 28.67
N GLY A 73 0.11 8.20 29.60
CA GLY A 73 0.65 9.52 29.96
C GLY A 73 0.51 9.86 31.44
N LEU A 74 1.24 10.88 31.88
CA LEU A 74 1.35 11.31 33.27
C LEU A 74 0.90 12.76 33.44
N VAL A 75 0.11 13.05 34.48
CA VAL A 75 -0.45 14.39 34.72
C VAL A 75 0.34 15.08 35.83
N ARG A 76 1.57 15.52 35.52
CA ARG A 76 2.56 15.97 36.53
C ARG A 76 2.17 17.21 37.33
N GLY A 77 1.28 18.06 36.81
CA GLY A 77 0.85 19.26 37.54
C GLY A 77 -0.12 19.00 38.71
N ILE A 78 -0.55 17.75 38.91
CA ILE A 78 -1.29 17.34 40.12
C ILE A 78 -0.27 16.91 41.20
N PRO A 79 -0.12 17.65 42.31
CA PRO A 79 0.90 17.37 43.31
C PRO A 79 0.66 16.05 44.06
N GLY A 80 1.72 15.27 44.22
CA GLY A 80 1.75 14.03 45.01
C GLY A 80 2.30 14.22 46.42
N PRO A 81 2.31 13.14 47.23
CA PRO A 81 3.05 13.08 48.50
C PRO A 81 4.57 12.90 48.32
N THR A 82 5.02 12.76 47.07
CA THR A 82 6.39 12.47 46.62
C THR A 82 6.69 13.29 45.36
N GLU A 83 7.96 13.38 44.97
CA GLU A 83 8.38 14.00 43.69
C GLU A 83 7.92 13.20 42.46
N ASP A 84 7.59 11.91 42.63
CA ASP A 84 7.07 11.05 41.56
C ASP A 84 5.64 11.44 41.14
N PRO A 85 5.30 11.42 39.84
CA PRO A 85 3.96 11.74 39.34
C PRO A 85 2.84 10.89 39.99
N ALA A 86 1.85 11.57 40.58
CA ALA A 86 0.79 10.91 41.36
C ALA A 86 -0.42 10.46 40.53
N VAL A 87 -0.48 10.81 39.24
CA VAL A 87 -1.63 10.60 38.35
C VAL A 87 -1.17 10.12 36.98
N GLU A 88 -1.78 9.02 36.55
CA GLU A 88 -1.60 8.38 35.24
C GLU A 88 -2.93 8.44 34.47
N LEU A 89 -2.84 8.64 33.15
CA LEU A 89 -3.94 8.45 32.22
C LEU A 89 -3.54 7.40 31.17
N LEU A 90 -4.31 6.31 31.10
CA LEU A 90 -4.25 5.35 30.01
C LEU A 90 -5.40 5.62 29.04
N GLN A 91 -5.07 6.05 27.83
CA GLN A 91 -5.99 6.17 26.70
C GLN A 91 -5.93 4.88 25.87
N ILE A 92 -7.08 4.31 25.53
CA ILE A 92 -7.22 3.13 24.68
C ILE A 92 -8.14 3.48 23.51
N TRP A 93 -7.56 3.53 22.33
CA TRP A 93 -8.30 3.70 21.08
C TRP A 93 -8.55 2.33 20.45
N THR A 94 -9.80 2.02 20.15
CA THR A 94 -10.20 0.80 19.41
C THR A 94 -10.85 1.21 18.10
N VAL A 95 -10.22 0.85 16.98
CA VAL A 95 -10.70 1.15 15.63
C VAL A 95 -11.36 -0.07 15.02
N THR A 96 -12.64 0.04 14.66
CA THR A 96 -13.39 -0.94 13.86
C THR A 96 -14.02 -0.25 12.65
N PRO A 97 -14.51 -0.99 11.63
CA PRO A 97 -15.00 -0.35 10.42
C PRO A 97 -16.22 0.56 10.68
N GLY A 98 -16.04 1.87 10.42
CA GLY A 98 -17.04 2.91 10.66
C GLY A 98 -17.17 3.35 12.12
N VAL A 99 -16.33 2.85 13.04
CA VAL A 99 -16.46 3.10 14.47
C VAL A 99 -15.09 3.23 15.14
N VAL A 100 -14.87 4.33 15.85
CA VAL A 100 -13.71 4.49 16.75
C VAL A 100 -14.22 4.70 18.16
N ARG A 101 -13.76 3.87 19.10
CA ARG A 101 -14.00 4.01 20.54
C ARG A 101 -12.73 4.54 21.19
N HIS A 102 -12.87 5.50 22.10
CA HIS A 102 -11.77 5.99 22.92
C HIS A 102 -12.19 5.89 24.39
N SER A 103 -11.58 4.94 25.10
CA SER A 103 -11.77 4.69 26.53
C SER A 103 -10.57 5.27 27.29
N LEU A 104 -10.81 5.97 28.39
CA LEU A 104 -9.81 6.66 29.20
C LEU A 104 -9.90 6.16 30.64
N HIS A 105 -8.79 5.66 31.17
CA HIS A 105 -8.68 5.15 32.53
C HIS A 105 -7.65 6.01 33.29
N LEU A 106 -8.13 6.80 34.25
CA LEU A 106 -7.28 7.60 35.13
C LEU A 106 -7.01 6.83 36.42
N ALA A 107 -5.75 6.64 36.74
CA ALA A 107 -5.28 6.02 37.98
C ALA A 107 -4.49 7.03 38.82
N THR A 108 -4.54 6.89 40.15
CA THR A 108 -3.78 7.75 41.05
C THR A 108 -3.27 7.02 42.29
N SER A 109 -2.12 7.45 42.81
CA SER A 109 -1.56 7.00 44.08
C SER A 109 -2.18 7.69 45.30
N LEU A 110 -2.94 8.77 45.08
CA LEU A 110 -3.63 9.58 46.10
C LEU A 110 -4.81 8.82 46.73
N GLU A 111 -5.14 9.12 47.99
CA GLU A 111 -6.30 8.53 48.66
C GLU A 111 -7.64 9.01 48.04
N SER A 112 -7.68 10.26 47.60
CA SER A 112 -8.81 10.88 46.89
C SER A 112 -8.28 11.98 45.98
N LEU A 113 -8.85 12.07 44.78
CA LEU A 113 -8.61 13.11 43.78
C LEU A 113 -9.95 13.48 43.15
N ASP A 114 -10.31 14.76 43.16
CA ASP A 114 -11.40 15.26 42.32
C ASP A 114 -10.90 15.31 40.87
N VAL A 115 -11.66 14.70 39.96
CA VAL A 115 -11.28 14.50 38.57
C VAL A 115 -12.28 15.19 37.65
N GLU A 116 -11.74 15.96 36.71
CA GLU A 116 -12.39 16.44 35.50
C GLU A 116 -11.56 15.98 34.29
N ILE A 117 -12.12 15.10 33.46
CA ILE A 117 -11.56 14.78 32.14
C ILE A 117 -12.31 15.62 31.11
N GLU A 118 -11.59 16.40 30.33
CA GLU A 118 -12.13 17.18 29.21
C GLU A 118 -11.52 16.70 27.89
N ILE A 119 -12.34 16.59 26.84
CA ILE A 119 -11.88 16.33 25.47
C ILE A 119 -12.44 17.40 24.54
N GLN A 120 -11.55 18.14 23.88
CA GLN A 120 -11.91 19.17 22.89
C GLN A 120 -11.88 18.58 21.49
N LEU A 121 -13.02 18.60 20.81
CA LEU A 121 -13.17 18.03 19.46
C LEU A 121 -13.05 19.10 18.36
N ALA A 122 -12.81 18.66 17.13
CA ALA A 122 -13.04 19.41 15.89
C ALA A 122 -13.16 18.45 14.69
N ALA A 123 -14.08 18.73 13.77
CA ALA A 123 -14.31 18.01 12.52
C ALA A 123 -14.13 18.96 11.33
N ASP A 124 -13.49 18.53 10.24
CA ASP A 124 -13.15 19.40 9.10
C ASP A 124 -13.54 18.85 7.72
N PHE A 125 -13.71 17.53 7.57
CA PHE A 125 -14.04 16.87 6.29
C PHE A 125 -13.05 17.19 5.17
N THR A 126 -11.75 17.27 5.50
CA THR A 126 -10.68 17.50 4.52
C THR A 126 -10.42 16.23 3.72
N ASP A 127 -10.53 16.33 2.39
CA ASP A 127 -10.23 15.23 1.46
C ASP A 127 -8.71 14.93 1.40
N MET A 128 -8.31 13.66 1.28
CA MET A 128 -6.92 13.19 1.32
C MET A 128 -6.01 13.88 0.30
N ALA A 129 -6.51 14.18 -0.90
CA ALA A 129 -5.78 14.92 -1.92
C ALA A 129 -5.36 16.33 -1.44
N ALA A 130 -6.20 17.00 -0.64
CA ALA A 130 -5.88 18.29 -0.05
C ALA A 130 -4.85 18.14 1.09
N ILE A 131 -4.96 17.09 1.92
CA ILE A 131 -3.98 16.76 2.98
C ILE A 131 -2.58 16.54 2.38
N ARG A 132 -2.45 15.81 1.27
CA ARG A 132 -1.17 15.64 0.56
C ARG A 132 -0.54 16.96 0.12
N LEU A 133 -1.36 17.94 -0.25
CA LEU A 133 -0.93 19.30 -0.60
C LEU A 133 -0.76 20.23 0.62
N SER A 134 -0.85 19.71 1.85
CA SER A 134 -0.88 20.46 3.12
C SER A 134 -1.97 21.55 3.16
N ARG A 135 -3.08 21.32 2.45
CA ARG A 135 -4.27 22.19 2.42
C ARG A 135 -5.35 21.56 3.30
N PHE A 136 -5.74 22.26 4.36
CA PHE A 136 -6.76 21.79 5.31
C PHE A 136 -7.97 22.73 5.30
N ARG A 137 -9.17 22.19 5.51
CA ARG A 137 -10.39 22.96 5.73
C ARG A 137 -10.42 23.50 7.16
N ASP A 138 -11.08 24.65 7.34
CA ASP A 138 -11.43 25.12 8.68
C ASP A 138 -12.41 24.14 9.36
N PRO A 139 -12.36 23.99 10.70
CA PRO A 139 -13.33 23.21 11.44
C PRO A 139 -14.78 23.63 11.18
N ALA A 140 -15.66 22.63 11.06
CA ALA A 140 -17.10 22.79 10.90
C ALA A 140 -17.83 22.65 12.25
N GLU A 141 -18.84 23.49 12.44
CA GLU A 141 -19.77 23.41 13.58
C GLU A 141 -20.67 22.16 13.48
N PRO A 142 -21.04 21.53 14.61
CA PRO A 142 -22.02 20.44 14.60
C PRO A 142 -23.40 20.96 14.21
N PHE A 143 -24.10 20.27 13.31
CA PHE A 143 -25.47 20.63 12.93
C PHE A 143 -26.51 20.23 14.00
N SER A 144 -26.12 19.37 14.94
CA SER A 144 -26.94 18.92 16.07
C SER A 144 -26.04 18.60 17.25
N ALA A 145 -26.44 19.09 18.42
CA ALA A 145 -25.83 18.81 19.71
C ALA A 145 -26.94 18.60 20.75
N ASP A 146 -26.82 17.55 21.55
CA ASP A 146 -27.60 17.32 22.78
C ASP A 146 -26.64 16.95 23.93
N ASP A 147 -27.14 16.56 25.10
CA ASP A 147 -26.31 16.22 26.27
C ASP A 147 -25.49 14.92 26.11
N SER A 148 -25.71 14.20 25.01
CA SER A 148 -25.22 12.84 24.80
C SER A 148 -24.55 12.62 23.44
N THR A 149 -24.85 13.45 22.43
CA THR A 149 -24.31 13.34 21.06
C THR A 149 -23.98 14.69 20.42
N LEU A 150 -22.89 14.71 19.63
CA LEU A 150 -22.52 15.77 18.69
C LEU A 150 -22.54 15.19 17.27
N ARG A 151 -23.08 15.93 16.30
CA ARG A 151 -23.23 15.43 14.92
C ARG A 151 -22.82 16.46 13.88
N TRP A 152 -22.00 16.03 12.94
CA TRP A 152 -21.54 16.79 11.80
C TRP A 152 -21.94 16.12 10.47
N ARG A 153 -22.04 16.91 9.40
CA ARG A 153 -22.35 16.44 8.05
C ARG A 153 -21.65 17.31 7.00
N ASP A 154 -21.11 16.68 5.97
CA ASP A 154 -20.56 17.31 4.77
C ASP A 154 -20.98 16.47 3.55
N GLY A 155 -21.98 16.90 2.79
CA GLY A 155 -22.57 16.07 1.72
C GLY A 155 -23.12 14.74 2.26
N GLY A 156 -22.69 13.62 1.65
CA GLY A 156 -22.97 12.27 2.10
C GLY A 156 -22.12 11.78 3.29
N ARG A 157 -21.18 12.59 3.80
CA ARG A 157 -20.37 12.26 4.98
C ARG A 157 -21.08 12.64 6.27
N THR A 158 -20.97 11.77 7.27
CA THR A 158 -21.47 12.02 8.62
C THR A 158 -20.47 11.55 9.67
N LEU A 159 -20.34 12.34 10.72
CA LEU A 159 -19.64 11.99 11.95
C LEU A 159 -20.62 12.20 13.10
N THR A 160 -20.85 11.15 13.90
CA THR A 160 -21.60 11.24 15.16
C THR A 160 -20.67 10.85 16.29
N VAL A 161 -20.42 11.77 17.21
CA VAL A 161 -19.74 11.48 18.47
C VAL A 161 -20.80 11.25 19.55
N ALA A 162 -20.70 10.15 20.27
CA ALA A 162 -21.57 9.79 21.38
C ALA A 162 -20.76 9.71 22.69
N ALA A 163 -21.25 10.41 23.71
CA ALA A 163 -20.74 10.45 25.07
C ALA A 163 -21.89 10.78 26.04
N PRO A 164 -22.76 9.81 26.37
CA PRO A 164 -24.01 10.05 27.09
C PRO A 164 -23.85 10.87 28.38
N GLY A 165 -24.69 11.91 28.54
CA GLY A 165 -24.68 12.81 29.69
C GLY A 165 -23.38 13.60 29.92
N SER A 166 -22.46 13.60 28.95
CA SER A 166 -21.10 14.14 29.08
C SER A 166 -20.79 15.22 28.03
N VAL A 167 -21.71 15.54 27.12
CA VAL A 167 -21.51 16.59 26.11
C VAL A 167 -21.71 17.98 26.74
N ALA A 168 -20.78 18.89 26.47
CA ALA A 168 -20.78 20.27 26.93
C ALA A 168 -20.66 21.26 25.75
N ALA A 169 -20.98 22.53 26.01
CA ALA A 169 -20.89 23.58 24.99
C ALA A 169 -19.46 23.82 24.48
N GLY A 170 -19.33 24.05 23.16
CA GLY A 170 -18.07 24.27 22.46
C GLY A 170 -17.38 22.96 22.07
N GLU A 171 -18.12 21.96 21.58
CA GLU A 171 -17.60 20.70 21.03
C GLU A 171 -16.74 19.93 22.04
N ARG A 172 -17.10 20.02 23.33
CA ARG A 172 -16.38 19.40 24.44
C ARG A 172 -17.14 18.22 25.02
N LEU A 173 -16.39 17.22 25.43
CA LEU A 173 -16.85 16.14 26.28
C LEU A 173 -16.23 16.32 27.67
N VAL A 174 -17.03 16.25 28.73
CA VAL A 174 -16.57 16.50 30.10
C VAL A 174 -17.14 15.46 31.06
N TRP A 175 -16.26 14.70 31.71
CA TRP A 175 -16.58 13.76 32.78
C TRP A 175 -16.07 14.29 34.11
N ARG A 176 -16.89 14.21 35.16
CA ARG A 176 -16.51 14.62 36.52
C ARG A 176 -16.78 13.51 37.53
N GLY A 177 -15.90 13.38 38.51
CA GLY A 177 -16.09 12.46 39.63
C GLY A 177 -14.87 12.42 40.54
N THR A 178 -14.65 11.30 41.21
CA THR A 178 -13.52 11.10 42.10
C THR A 178 -12.73 9.84 41.75
N ALA A 179 -11.41 9.95 41.75
CA ALA A 179 -10.48 8.83 41.71
C ALA A 179 -9.84 8.64 43.09
N GLY A 180 -9.20 7.49 43.30
CA GLY A 180 -8.33 7.25 44.43
C GLY A 180 -7.54 5.96 44.28
N ARG A 181 -6.70 5.65 45.26
CA ARG A 181 -5.90 4.43 45.29
C ARG A 181 -6.78 3.18 45.17
N GLY A 182 -6.58 2.42 44.09
CA GLY A 182 -7.39 1.23 43.76
C GLY A 182 -8.82 1.53 43.30
N ARG A 183 -9.16 2.80 43.02
CA ARG A 183 -10.44 3.28 42.50
C ARG A 183 -10.17 4.18 41.28
N PRO A 184 -9.90 3.61 40.09
CA PRO A 184 -9.69 4.40 38.89
C PRO A 184 -10.97 5.17 38.51
N PHE A 185 -10.80 6.27 37.77
CA PHE A 185 -11.89 6.99 37.15
C PHE A 185 -11.90 6.71 35.65
N GLU A 186 -13.07 6.41 35.10
CA GLU A 186 -13.21 5.97 33.70
C GLU A 186 -14.11 6.93 32.92
N ALA A 187 -13.70 7.20 31.68
CA ALA A 187 -14.46 7.97 30.70
C ALA A 187 -14.43 7.23 29.35
N GLU A 188 -15.49 7.34 28.55
CA GLU A 188 -15.55 6.72 27.22
C GLU A 188 -16.39 7.56 26.27
N TRP A 189 -15.93 7.68 25.03
CA TRP A 189 -16.73 8.19 23.92
C TRP A 189 -16.50 7.36 22.64
N GLN A 190 -17.41 7.53 21.69
CA GLN A 190 -17.42 6.80 20.43
C GLN A 190 -17.67 7.75 19.26
N ALA A 191 -16.81 7.73 18.24
CA ALA A 191 -17.11 8.25 16.91
C ALA A 191 -17.74 7.14 16.05
N VAL A 192 -18.88 7.43 15.44
CA VAL A 192 -19.47 6.68 14.34
C VAL A 192 -19.29 7.49 13.08
N LEU A 193 -18.61 6.91 12.09
CA LEU A 193 -18.20 7.54 10.84
C LEU A 193 -18.84 6.81 9.67
N ALA A 194 -19.46 7.56 8.76
CA ALA A 194 -19.99 7.01 7.52
C ALA A 194 -19.83 8.03 6.39
N ASP A 195 -19.41 7.54 5.22
CA ASP A 195 -19.44 8.26 3.96
C ASP A 195 -20.40 7.49 3.03
N SER A 196 -21.47 8.14 2.53
CA SER A 196 -22.42 7.54 1.56
C SER A 196 -22.00 7.69 0.10
N ASP A 197 -20.87 8.34 -0.16
CA ASP A 197 -20.39 8.72 -1.49
C ASP A 197 -19.08 7.99 -1.85
N ASP A 198 -18.39 7.41 -0.86
CA ASP A 198 -17.20 6.54 -1.00
C ASP A 198 -17.31 5.46 -2.12
N ALA A 199 -16.20 5.08 -2.75
CA ALA A 199 -16.16 3.95 -3.69
C ALA A 199 -16.06 2.60 -2.97
N VAL A 200 -15.46 2.60 -1.77
CA VAL A 200 -15.12 1.41 -1.01
C VAL A 200 -15.95 1.27 0.27
N VAL A 201 -15.96 0.07 0.82
CA VAL A 201 -16.58 -0.31 2.10
C VAL A 201 -15.71 -1.35 2.80
N ALA A 202 -16.03 -1.64 4.06
CA ALA A 202 -15.37 -2.71 4.81
C ALA A 202 -15.58 -4.07 4.12
N ALA A 203 -14.52 -4.85 3.95
CA ALA A 203 -14.67 -6.25 3.58
C ALA A 203 -15.36 -7.04 4.70
N ARG A 204 -16.03 -8.14 4.33
CA ARG A 204 -16.37 -9.16 5.33
C ARG A 204 -15.07 -9.79 5.86
N PRO A 205 -14.93 -9.98 7.18
CA PRO A 205 -13.77 -10.67 7.74
C PRO A 205 -13.72 -12.13 7.24
N PRO A 206 -12.53 -12.72 7.06
CA PRO A 206 -12.40 -14.10 6.61
C PRO A 206 -13.01 -15.08 7.63
N ALA A 207 -13.62 -16.16 7.15
CA ALA A 207 -14.33 -17.13 7.99
C ALA A 207 -13.42 -17.96 8.92
N ALA A 208 -12.10 -17.96 8.69
CA ALA A 208 -11.12 -18.62 9.54
C ALA A 208 -9.78 -17.89 9.53
N ARG A 209 -9.15 -17.75 10.71
CA ARG A 209 -7.73 -17.38 10.86
C ARG A 209 -6.91 -18.68 10.77
N ARG A 210 -6.17 -18.89 9.68
CA ARG A 210 -5.32 -20.09 9.53
C ARG A 210 -4.12 -20.01 10.48
N VAL A 211 -3.98 -21.02 11.34
CA VAL A 211 -2.77 -21.28 12.15
C VAL A 211 -1.73 -21.93 11.24
N ARG A 212 -0.44 -21.61 11.46
CA ARG A 212 0.68 -22.04 10.62
C ARG A 212 1.70 -22.84 11.43
N ALA A 213 2.83 -23.16 10.79
CA ALA A 213 4.08 -23.16 11.51
C ALA A 213 4.42 -21.71 11.92
N GLU A 214 4.64 -21.46 13.21
CA GLU A 214 5.01 -20.15 13.74
C GLU A 214 6.55 -20.05 13.80
N PRO A 215 7.21 -19.41 12.82
CA PRO A 215 8.63 -19.10 12.98
C PRO A 215 8.78 -18.15 14.17
N SER A 216 9.83 -18.33 14.98
CA SER A 216 10.07 -17.52 16.17
C SER A 216 11.04 -16.35 15.88
N GLY A 217 11.07 -15.36 16.77
CA GLY A 217 11.95 -14.19 16.65
C GLY A 217 11.52 -13.25 15.52
N ALA A 218 12.50 -12.59 14.88
CA ALA A 218 12.27 -11.54 13.89
C ALA A 218 11.34 -11.95 12.74
N LEU A 219 11.46 -13.18 12.23
CA LEU A 219 10.61 -13.66 11.13
C LEU A 219 9.16 -13.90 11.56
N GLY A 220 8.94 -14.35 12.80
CA GLY A 220 7.61 -14.46 13.39
C GLY A 220 6.95 -13.10 13.56
N LEU A 221 7.67 -12.16 14.19
CA LEU A 221 7.20 -10.79 14.39
C LEU A 221 6.84 -10.12 13.06
N LEU A 222 7.69 -10.29 12.03
CA LEU A 222 7.43 -9.75 10.68
C LEU A 222 6.14 -10.33 10.06
N LEU A 223 5.95 -11.65 10.14
CA LEU A 223 4.75 -12.30 9.61
C LEU A 223 3.48 -11.91 10.37
N ASP A 224 3.51 -11.94 11.70
CA ASP A 224 2.32 -11.64 12.53
C ASP A 224 1.88 -10.18 12.36
N ASN A 225 2.85 -9.25 12.38
CA ASN A 225 2.60 -7.85 12.11
C ASN A 225 2.05 -7.63 10.69
N ALA A 226 2.67 -8.25 9.68
CA ALA A 226 2.23 -8.11 8.29
C ALA A 226 0.80 -8.63 8.08
N LEU A 227 0.44 -9.76 8.69
CA LEU A 227 -0.91 -10.32 8.58
C LEU A 227 -1.97 -9.48 9.32
N ASP A 228 -1.59 -8.83 10.41
CA ASP A 228 -2.40 -7.83 11.11
C ASP A 228 -2.60 -6.56 10.27
N ASP A 229 -1.53 -6.03 9.67
CA ASP A 229 -1.59 -4.90 8.72
C ASP A 229 -2.52 -5.20 7.52
N LEU A 230 -2.35 -6.37 6.91
CA LEU A 230 -3.18 -6.84 5.80
C LEU A 230 -4.65 -7.02 6.19
N ALA A 231 -4.93 -7.47 7.41
CA ALA A 231 -6.29 -7.52 7.93
C ALA A 231 -6.87 -6.11 8.12
N GLY A 232 -6.05 -5.15 8.58
CA GLY A 232 -6.40 -3.73 8.71
C GLY A 232 -6.68 -3.03 7.38
N LEU A 233 -6.14 -3.54 6.26
CA LEU A 233 -6.26 -3.00 4.89
C LEU A 233 -7.39 -3.64 4.05
N ARG A 234 -8.13 -4.63 4.56
CA ARG A 234 -9.10 -5.42 3.77
C ARG A 234 -10.37 -4.63 3.42
N LEU A 235 -10.54 -4.30 2.14
CA LEU A 235 -11.67 -3.53 1.59
C LEU A 235 -12.53 -4.38 0.66
N ALA A 236 -13.74 -3.90 0.36
CA ALA A 236 -14.58 -4.36 -0.73
C ALA A 236 -15.18 -3.15 -1.46
N THR A 237 -15.66 -3.32 -2.70
CA THR A 237 -16.39 -2.25 -3.39
C THR A 237 -17.87 -2.32 -3.04
N ARG A 238 -18.59 -1.21 -3.12
CA ARG A 238 -20.05 -1.21 -2.94
C ARG A 238 -20.80 -2.08 -3.94
N LYS A 239 -20.23 -2.26 -5.14
CA LYS A 239 -20.77 -3.12 -6.21
C LYS A 239 -20.65 -4.61 -5.87
N LEU A 240 -19.59 -5.01 -5.16
CA LEU A 240 -19.31 -6.39 -4.76
C LEU A 240 -18.82 -6.43 -3.29
N PRO A 241 -19.71 -6.25 -2.29
CA PRO A 241 -19.33 -6.24 -0.87
C PRO A 241 -18.92 -7.62 -0.32
N ASP A 242 -19.04 -8.67 -1.13
CA ASP A 242 -18.60 -10.04 -0.84
C ASP A 242 -17.26 -10.40 -1.51
N ALA A 243 -16.70 -9.51 -2.35
CA ALA A 243 -15.43 -9.70 -3.04
C ALA A 243 -14.35 -8.83 -2.37
N PRO A 244 -13.55 -9.39 -1.44
CA PRO A 244 -12.51 -8.63 -0.75
C PRO A 244 -11.28 -8.40 -1.64
N PHE A 245 -10.66 -7.23 -1.47
CA PHE A 245 -9.32 -6.90 -1.95
C PHE A 245 -8.56 -6.16 -0.81
N LEU A 246 -7.34 -5.69 -1.07
CA LEU A 246 -6.55 -4.90 -0.12
C LEU A 246 -6.42 -3.45 -0.59
N ALA A 247 -6.64 -2.49 0.29
CA ALA A 247 -6.22 -1.11 0.07
C ALA A 247 -4.71 -1.08 -0.23
N ALA A 248 -4.26 -0.30 -1.21
CA ALA A 248 -2.83 -0.25 -1.57
C ALA A 248 -1.95 0.11 -0.37
N GLY A 249 -2.30 1.18 0.36
CA GLY A 249 -1.72 1.43 1.68
C GLY A 249 -2.19 2.70 2.35
N ALA A 250 -1.82 2.83 3.62
CA ALA A 250 -2.26 3.90 4.49
C ALA A 250 -1.12 4.90 4.73
N PRO A 251 -1.39 6.22 4.71
CA PRO A 251 -2.70 6.84 4.51
C PRO A 251 -3.06 7.18 3.05
N TRP A 252 -2.08 7.24 2.15
CA TRP A 252 -2.21 7.97 0.87
C TRP A 252 -3.02 7.25 -0.22
N TYR A 253 -3.02 5.92 -0.19
CA TYR A 253 -3.54 5.05 -1.25
C TYR A 253 -4.59 4.07 -0.68
N PHE A 254 -5.45 4.57 0.21
CA PHE A 254 -6.35 3.74 1.02
C PHE A 254 -7.63 3.31 0.29
N THR A 255 -7.47 2.85 -0.95
CA THR A 255 -8.54 2.41 -1.86
C THR A 255 -8.03 1.30 -2.80
N LEU A 256 -8.86 0.85 -3.73
CA LEU A 256 -8.49 -0.13 -4.76
C LEU A 256 -7.47 0.46 -5.74
N PHE A 257 -6.26 -0.08 -5.72
CA PHE A 257 -5.32 -0.03 -6.85
C PHE A 257 -5.20 -1.45 -7.43
N GLY A 258 -5.32 -1.60 -8.75
CA GLY A 258 -5.37 -2.89 -9.42
C GLY A 258 -4.09 -3.69 -9.23
N ARG A 259 -2.97 -3.13 -9.69
CA ARG A 259 -1.64 -3.72 -9.56
C ARG A 259 -1.25 -4.10 -8.13
N ASP A 260 -1.39 -3.19 -7.18
CA ASP A 260 -1.06 -3.44 -5.76
C ASP A 260 -1.88 -4.60 -5.19
N SER A 261 -3.19 -4.61 -5.47
CA SER A 261 -4.09 -5.69 -5.05
C SER A 261 -3.71 -7.02 -5.69
N LEU A 262 -3.38 -7.02 -6.98
CA LEU A 262 -2.95 -8.21 -7.71
C LEU A 262 -1.64 -8.77 -7.15
N TRP A 263 -0.61 -7.94 -6.94
CA TRP A 263 0.66 -8.40 -6.39
C TRP A 263 0.54 -8.89 -4.95
N ALA A 264 -0.18 -8.17 -4.10
CA ALA A 264 -0.46 -8.63 -2.74
C ALA A 264 -1.23 -9.95 -2.74
N ALA A 265 -2.24 -10.11 -3.61
CA ALA A 265 -2.97 -11.37 -3.76
C ALA A 265 -2.10 -12.53 -4.29
N ARG A 266 -1.20 -12.29 -5.26
CA ARG A 266 -0.25 -13.31 -5.77
C ARG A 266 0.72 -13.77 -4.67
N MET A 267 1.24 -12.84 -3.86
CA MET A 267 2.10 -13.18 -2.71
C MET A 267 1.33 -13.90 -1.58
N LEU A 268 0.05 -13.59 -1.40
CA LEU A 268 -0.83 -14.19 -0.37
C LEU A 268 -1.59 -15.45 -0.84
N LEU A 269 -1.47 -15.85 -2.11
CA LEU A 269 -2.22 -16.97 -2.69
C LEU A 269 -2.08 -18.30 -1.93
N PRO A 270 -0.91 -18.69 -1.38
CA PRO A 270 -0.79 -19.90 -0.54
C PRO A 270 -1.63 -19.87 0.75
N LEU A 271 -2.17 -18.71 1.12
CA LEU A 271 -2.68 -18.41 2.46
C LEU A 271 -4.17 -18.03 2.45
N ASP A 272 -4.57 -17.19 1.49
CA ASP A 272 -5.94 -16.70 1.32
C ASP A 272 -6.31 -16.63 -0.17
N ALA A 273 -6.59 -17.79 -0.76
CA ALA A 273 -7.16 -17.86 -2.11
C ALA A 273 -8.54 -17.16 -2.23
N GLY A 274 -9.25 -16.94 -1.12
CA GLY A 274 -10.48 -16.14 -1.10
C GLY A 274 -10.22 -14.64 -1.32
N LEU A 275 -9.05 -14.14 -0.93
CA LEU A 275 -8.59 -12.79 -1.29
C LEU A 275 -8.21 -12.71 -2.76
N ALA A 276 -7.55 -13.73 -3.33
CA ALA A 276 -7.26 -13.79 -4.76
C ALA A 276 -8.56 -13.80 -5.60
N ALA A 277 -9.49 -14.70 -5.30
CA ALA A 277 -10.81 -14.77 -5.91
C ALA A 277 -11.59 -13.44 -5.78
N GLY A 278 -11.58 -12.83 -4.59
CA GLY A 278 -12.22 -11.53 -4.34
C GLY A 278 -11.60 -10.38 -5.13
N THR A 279 -10.26 -10.35 -5.25
CA THR A 279 -9.52 -9.35 -6.01
C THR A 279 -9.81 -9.47 -7.50
N LEU A 280 -9.72 -10.68 -8.05
CA LEU A 280 -10.02 -10.96 -9.46
C LEU A 280 -11.47 -10.57 -9.81
N ARG A 281 -12.45 -11.00 -9.01
CA ARG A 281 -13.87 -10.63 -9.19
C ARG A 281 -14.11 -9.13 -9.10
N THR A 282 -13.46 -8.45 -8.15
CA THR A 282 -13.58 -6.99 -8.00
C THR A 282 -13.08 -6.28 -9.25
N LEU A 283 -11.88 -6.62 -9.73
CA LEU A 283 -11.28 -5.97 -10.90
C LEU A 283 -12.04 -6.28 -12.19
N ALA A 284 -12.51 -7.51 -12.38
CA ALA A 284 -13.37 -7.90 -13.51
C ALA A 284 -14.68 -7.08 -13.56
N ALA A 285 -15.27 -6.77 -12.41
CA ALA A 285 -16.49 -5.96 -12.35
C ALA A 285 -16.30 -4.49 -12.75
N PHE A 286 -15.05 -4.05 -12.92
CA PHE A 286 -14.66 -2.73 -13.41
C PHE A 286 -13.68 -2.86 -14.60
N GLN A 287 -13.74 -3.96 -15.35
CA GLN A 287 -12.98 -4.13 -16.59
C GLN A 287 -13.47 -3.11 -17.64
N GLY A 288 -12.54 -2.53 -18.40
CA GLY A 288 -12.83 -1.54 -19.43
C GLY A 288 -13.71 -2.11 -20.55
N THR A 289 -14.63 -1.30 -21.06
CA THR A 289 -15.62 -1.72 -22.08
C THR A 289 -15.71 -0.77 -23.27
N ARG A 290 -14.98 0.34 -23.23
CA ARG A 290 -14.98 1.42 -24.23
C ARG A 290 -13.58 2.01 -24.34
N HIS A 291 -13.36 2.79 -25.40
CA HIS A 291 -12.18 3.66 -25.47
C HIS A 291 -12.49 5.02 -24.86
N ASP A 292 -11.78 5.41 -23.80
CA ASP A 292 -11.88 6.73 -23.18
C ASP A 292 -10.47 7.23 -22.83
N LEU A 293 -9.94 8.15 -23.64
CA LEU A 293 -8.61 8.73 -23.47
C LEU A 293 -8.44 9.42 -22.11
N GLY A 294 -9.49 10.06 -21.58
CA GLY A 294 -9.42 10.76 -20.29
C GLY A 294 -9.29 9.81 -19.10
N ALA A 295 -9.84 8.60 -19.23
CA ALA A 295 -9.71 7.54 -18.24
C ALA A 295 -8.56 6.56 -18.54
N ALA A 296 -7.86 6.71 -19.67
CA ALA A 296 -6.98 5.69 -20.27
C ALA A 296 -7.65 4.32 -20.44
N GLU A 297 -8.99 4.30 -20.54
CA GLU A 297 -9.82 3.10 -20.65
C GLU A 297 -9.75 2.54 -22.07
N GLU A 298 -9.56 1.22 -22.16
CA GLU A 298 -9.61 0.44 -23.38
C GLU A 298 -10.44 -0.84 -23.10
N PRO A 299 -11.18 -1.38 -24.09
CA PRO A 299 -11.91 -2.63 -23.91
C PRO A 299 -10.99 -3.76 -23.42
N GLY A 300 -11.42 -4.50 -22.40
CA GLY A 300 -10.67 -5.60 -21.80
C GLY A 300 -9.63 -5.22 -20.75
N LYS A 301 -9.24 -3.94 -20.66
CA LYS A 301 -8.20 -3.47 -19.74
C LYS A 301 -8.66 -3.50 -18.28
N ILE A 302 -7.74 -3.82 -17.37
CA ILE A 302 -7.96 -3.75 -15.92
C ILE A 302 -7.45 -2.41 -15.37
N LEU A 303 -8.24 -1.80 -14.47
CA LEU A 303 -7.99 -0.46 -13.95
C LEU A 303 -6.67 -0.30 -13.16
N HIS A 304 -6.19 0.95 -13.11
CA HIS A 304 -5.12 1.41 -12.23
C HIS A 304 -5.66 1.66 -10.82
N GLU A 305 -6.62 2.58 -10.66
CA GLU A 305 -7.22 2.92 -9.37
C GLU A 305 -8.71 3.27 -9.47
N LEU A 306 -9.41 3.14 -8.34
CA LEU A 306 -10.80 3.53 -8.14
C LEU A 306 -10.92 4.45 -6.92
N ARG A 307 -11.57 5.61 -7.09
CA ARG A 307 -11.87 6.59 -6.05
C ARG A 307 -13.33 7.04 -6.12
N SER A 308 -13.81 7.69 -5.06
CA SER A 308 -15.16 8.29 -5.02
C SER A 308 -15.26 9.61 -5.81
N LYS A 309 -14.13 10.28 -6.05
CA LYS A 309 -14.01 11.58 -6.70
C LYS A 309 -12.82 11.61 -7.64
N GLU A 310 -12.79 12.62 -8.50
CA GLU A 310 -11.61 12.95 -9.32
C GLU A 310 -10.44 13.34 -8.41
N LEU A 311 -9.25 12.79 -8.69
CA LEU A 311 -8.00 13.15 -8.02
C LEU A 311 -7.36 14.32 -8.78
N VAL A 312 -7.08 15.42 -8.09
CA VAL A 312 -6.41 16.60 -8.67
C VAL A 312 -5.19 16.95 -7.82
N LEU A 313 -4.00 16.90 -8.42
CA LEU A 313 -2.74 17.33 -7.81
C LEU A 313 -2.11 18.42 -8.67
N GLU A 314 -2.57 19.66 -8.48
CA GLU A 314 -2.18 20.83 -9.28
C GLU A 314 -0.65 21.01 -9.38
N SER A 315 0.08 20.72 -8.30
CA SER A 315 1.54 20.83 -8.24
C SER A 315 2.29 19.80 -9.10
N GLN A 316 1.59 18.78 -9.61
CA GLN A 316 2.11 17.74 -10.50
C GLN A 316 1.45 17.78 -11.89
N GLY A 317 0.51 18.70 -12.13
CA GLY A 317 -0.30 18.72 -13.37
C GLY A 317 -1.27 17.53 -13.53
N LEU A 318 -1.40 16.69 -12.50
CA LEU A 318 -2.12 15.42 -12.53
C LEU A 318 -3.62 15.61 -12.25
N ARG A 319 -4.47 15.00 -13.09
CA ARG A 319 -5.92 14.99 -12.96
C ARG A 319 -6.49 13.64 -13.43
N LEU A 320 -6.87 12.78 -12.48
CA LEU A 320 -7.35 11.42 -12.76
C LEU A 320 -8.84 11.27 -12.45
N PRO A 321 -9.67 10.74 -13.37
CA PRO A 321 -11.09 10.50 -13.12
C PRO A 321 -11.30 9.41 -12.04
N PRO A 322 -12.51 9.32 -11.44
CA PRO A 322 -12.81 8.39 -10.34
C PRO A 322 -12.55 6.91 -10.66
N VAL A 323 -12.58 6.50 -11.93
CA VAL A 323 -12.11 5.20 -12.40
C VAL A 323 -11.04 5.46 -13.45
N TYR A 324 -9.80 5.09 -13.17
CA TYR A 324 -8.66 5.36 -14.05
C TYR A 324 -7.94 4.06 -14.40
N TYR A 325 -7.53 3.93 -15.67
CA TYR A 325 -6.96 2.72 -16.27
C TYR A 325 -5.53 2.96 -16.79
N GLY A 326 -4.82 3.97 -16.30
CA GLY A 326 -3.42 4.24 -16.64
C GLY A 326 -2.44 3.27 -15.98
N ALA A 327 -2.64 1.98 -16.21
CA ALA A 327 -1.77 0.88 -15.84
C ALA A 327 -1.58 -0.02 -17.05
N VAL A 328 -0.32 -0.28 -17.44
CA VAL A 328 0.00 -1.21 -18.54
C VAL A 328 0.16 -2.66 -18.04
N ASP A 329 0.41 -2.83 -16.74
CA ASP A 329 0.70 -4.10 -16.07
C ASP A 329 -0.53 -4.74 -15.39
N SER A 330 -1.54 -3.97 -14.99
CA SER A 330 -2.75 -4.50 -14.33
C SER A 330 -3.43 -5.64 -15.10
N THR A 331 -3.56 -5.53 -16.43
CA THR A 331 -4.24 -6.56 -17.25
C THR A 331 -3.46 -7.88 -17.33
N PRO A 332 -2.16 -7.92 -17.71
CA PRO A 332 -1.40 -9.18 -17.67
C PRO A 332 -1.26 -9.73 -16.24
N LEU A 333 -1.08 -8.89 -15.22
CA LEU A 333 -1.05 -9.37 -13.82
C LEU A 333 -2.37 -10.01 -13.36
N TRP A 334 -3.51 -9.54 -13.86
CA TRP A 334 -4.83 -10.13 -13.59
C TRP A 334 -4.96 -11.52 -14.24
N LEU A 335 -4.50 -11.66 -15.49
CA LEU A 335 -4.44 -12.94 -16.19
C LEU A 335 -3.52 -13.94 -15.47
N CYS A 336 -2.32 -13.52 -15.06
CA CYS A 336 -1.42 -14.36 -14.27
C CYS A 336 -2.08 -14.83 -12.96
N LEU A 337 -2.71 -13.95 -12.19
CA LEU A 337 -3.35 -14.34 -10.92
C LEU A 337 -4.55 -15.29 -11.14
N LEU A 338 -5.32 -15.12 -12.21
CA LEU A 338 -6.41 -16.04 -12.56
C LEU A 338 -5.87 -17.43 -12.89
N ALA A 339 -4.81 -17.51 -13.70
CA ALA A 339 -4.21 -18.77 -14.06
C ALA A 339 -3.52 -19.44 -12.86
N GLU A 340 -2.80 -18.71 -12.01
CA GLU A 340 -2.22 -19.22 -10.76
C GLU A 340 -3.29 -19.78 -9.80
N LEU A 341 -4.46 -19.11 -9.70
CA LEU A 341 -5.59 -19.61 -8.91
C LEU A 341 -6.16 -20.93 -9.49
N GLY A 342 -6.29 -21.01 -10.82
CA GLY A 342 -6.72 -22.21 -11.53
C GLY A 342 -5.73 -23.37 -11.43
N GLN A 343 -4.44 -23.12 -11.62
CA GLN A 343 -3.35 -24.10 -11.49
C GLN A 343 -3.24 -24.65 -10.06
N ALA A 344 -3.50 -23.82 -9.04
CA ALA A 344 -3.58 -24.27 -7.65
C ALA A 344 -4.79 -25.20 -7.37
N GLY A 345 -5.74 -25.32 -8.30
CA GLY A 345 -6.98 -26.09 -8.14
C GLY A 345 -7.94 -25.48 -7.13
N LEU A 346 -7.85 -24.17 -6.89
CA LEU A 346 -8.62 -23.46 -5.87
C LEU A 346 -9.75 -22.65 -6.51
N ASP A 347 -10.97 -22.81 -5.97
CA ASP A 347 -12.16 -22.06 -6.38
C ASP A 347 -12.48 -22.10 -7.90
N ASP A 348 -12.60 -23.32 -8.45
CA ASP A 348 -13.05 -23.59 -9.84
C ASP A 348 -14.33 -22.82 -10.22
N ALA A 349 -15.25 -22.59 -9.27
CA ALA A 349 -16.45 -21.80 -9.50
C ALA A 349 -16.14 -20.33 -9.81
N THR A 350 -15.25 -19.69 -9.06
CA THR A 350 -14.76 -18.34 -9.40
C THR A 350 -14.02 -18.36 -10.73
N VAL A 351 -13.09 -19.30 -10.96
CA VAL A 351 -12.31 -19.37 -12.22
C VAL A 351 -13.23 -19.46 -13.44
N ARG A 352 -14.22 -20.37 -13.45
CA ARG A 352 -15.23 -20.48 -14.51
C ARG A 352 -16.03 -19.19 -14.72
N SER A 353 -16.40 -18.51 -13.64
CA SER A 353 -17.18 -17.27 -13.72
C SER A 353 -16.42 -16.10 -14.36
N LEU A 354 -15.08 -16.19 -14.41
CA LEU A 354 -14.19 -15.13 -14.88
C LEU A 354 -13.63 -15.37 -16.29
N LEU A 355 -13.84 -16.56 -16.88
CA LEU A 355 -13.40 -16.86 -18.26
C LEU A 355 -13.87 -15.82 -19.30
N PRO A 356 -15.09 -15.26 -19.26
CA PRO A 356 -15.49 -14.19 -20.19
C PRO A 356 -14.67 -12.90 -20.04
N SER A 357 -14.31 -12.54 -18.80
CA SER A 357 -13.42 -11.40 -18.54
C SER A 357 -11.97 -11.70 -18.95
N ALA A 358 -11.53 -12.95 -18.81
CA ALA A 358 -10.23 -13.40 -19.31
C ALA A 358 -10.16 -13.29 -20.84
N ALA A 359 -11.21 -13.68 -21.56
CA ALA A 359 -11.27 -13.53 -23.02
C ALA A 359 -11.10 -12.06 -23.45
N HIS A 360 -11.82 -11.12 -22.83
CA HIS A 360 -11.64 -9.69 -23.13
C HIS A 360 -10.24 -9.17 -22.71
N ALA A 361 -9.67 -9.65 -21.60
CA ALA A 361 -8.31 -9.28 -21.19
C ALA A 361 -7.24 -9.81 -22.17
N VAL A 362 -7.47 -10.99 -22.76
CA VAL A 362 -6.65 -11.57 -23.83
C VAL A 362 -6.78 -10.77 -25.14
N GLU A 363 -7.99 -10.34 -25.51
CA GLU A 363 -8.20 -9.43 -26.64
C GLU A 363 -7.42 -8.12 -26.46
N TRP A 364 -7.44 -7.53 -25.25
CA TRP A 364 -6.61 -6.37 -24.91
C TRP A 364 -5.11 -6.67 -25.00
N LEU A 365 -4.65 -7.80 -24.43
CA LEU A 365 -3.24 -8.19 -24.41
C LEU A 365 -2.66 -8.29 -25.82
N LEU A 366 -3.37 -9.00 -26.71
CA LEU A 366 -2.97 -9.17 -28.11
C LEU A 366 -3.05 -7.86 -28.90
N ALA A 367 -4.04 -7.01 -28.62
CA ALA A 367 -4.14 -5.69 -29.25
C ALA A 367 -3.03 -4.72 -28.81
N ALA A 368 -2.66 -4.76 -27.52
CA ALA A 368 -1.61 -3.91 -26.94
C ALA A 368 -0.20 -4.31 -27.36
N GLY A 369 0.05 -5.61 -27.59
CA GLY A 369 1.25 -6.08 -28.27
C GLY A 369 1.32 -5.66 -29.73
N GLY A 370 0.17 -5.55 -30.40
CA GLY A 370 0.07 -5.14 -31.80
C GLY A 370 0.41 -6.27 -32.78
N ALA A 371 0.20 -6.02 -34.07
CA ALA A 371 0.46 -7.00 -35.11
C ALA A 371 1.98 -7.24 -35.33
N PRO A 372 2.40 -8.44 -35.80
CA PRO A 372 3.80 -8.68 -36.17
C PRO A 372 4.33 -7.62 -37.15
N GLY A 373 5.48 -7.02 -36.82
CA GLY A 373 6.08 -5.92 -37.60
C GLY A 373 5.49 -4.53 -37.32
N SER A 374 4.62 -4.39 -36.32
CA SER A 374 4.12 -3.09 -35.82
C SER A 374 5.26 -2.19 -35.29
N PRO A 375 5.14 -0.84 -35.37
CA PRO A 375 6.18 0.09 -34.91
C PRO A 375 6.59 -0.05 -33.44
N ASN A 376 5.71 -0.55 -32.57
CA ASN A 376 6.00 -0.86 -31.16
C ASN A 376 6.81 -2.16 -30.96
N GLY A 377 7.22 -2.86 -32.03
CA GLY A 377 8.05 -4.05 -31.95
C GLY A 377 7.40 -5.28 -31.33
N GLY A 378 6.06 -5.32 -31.22
CA GLY A 378 5.35 -6.39 -30.53
C GLY A 378 5.22 -6.20 -29.01
N PHE A 379 5.73 -5.08 -28.45
CA PHE A 379 5.77 -4.84 -27.02
C PHE A 379 4.55 -4.08 -26.50
N LEU A 380 4.13 -4.41 -25.29
CA LEU A 380 3.19 -3.59 -24.53
C LEU A 380 3.88 -2.28 -24.13
N SER A 381 3.32 -1.15 -24.58
CA SER A 381 3.84 0.19 -24.33
C SER A 381 2.75 1.13 -23.85
N TYR A 382 3.11 2.17 -23.08
CA TYR A 382 2.19 3.23 -22.66
C TYR A 382 2.63 4.62 -23.11
N GLN A 383 1.65 5.53 -23.16
CA GLN A 383 1.86 6.98 -23.28
C GLN A 383 0.66 7.68 -22.63
N ASP A 384 0.90 8.74 -21.87
CA ASP A 384 -0.19 9.67 -21.53
C ASP A 384 -0.45 10.61 -22.72
N ALA A 385 -1.52 10.33 -23.47
CA ALA A 385 -1.96 11.18 -24.57
C ALA A 385 -2.70 12.46 -24.10
N THR A 386 -2.99 12.59 -22.79
CA THR A 386 -3.77 13.72 -22.24
C THR A 386 -2.90 14.88 -21.72
N GLY A 387 -1.64 14.59 -21.32
CA GLY A 387 -0.75 15.55 -20.64
C GLY A 387 -1.12 15.83 -19.18
N HIS A 388 -2.11 15.12 -18.63
CA HIS A 388 -2.64 15.26 -17.27
C HIS A 388 -2.86 13.91 -16.55
N GLY A 389 -2.53 12.79 -17.21
CA GLY A 389 -2.59 11.45 -16.66
C GLY A 389 -1.28 11.05 -15.98
N LEU A 390 -1.13 9.76 -15.66
CA LEU A 390 0.15 9.22 -15.21
C LEU A 390 1.14 9.15 -16.38
N SER A 391 2.22 9.93 -16.27
CA SER A 391 3.34 9.94 -17.22
C SER A 391 4.00 8.57 -17.36
N ASN A 392 4.17 7.85 -16.25
CA ASN A 392 4.63 6.45 -16.21
C ASN A 392 3.50 5.54 -15.69
N GLN A 393 3.17 4.49 -16.45
CA GLN A 393 2.02 3.59 -16.17
C GLN A 393 2.43 2.17 -15.72
N GLY A 394 3.71 1.98 -15.40
CA GLY A 394 4.19 0.82 -14.64
C GLY A 394 4.12 1.05 -13.14
N TRP A 395 4.78 0.19 -12.36
CA TRP A 395 4.85 0.36 -10.90
C TRP A 395 5.72 1.53 -10.46
N LYS A 396 6.78 1.84 -11.22
CA LYS A 396 7.58 3.07 -11.04
C LYS A 396 6.90 4.25 -11.73
N ASP A 397 5.88 4.80 -11.08
CA ASP A 397 4.96 5.80 -11.66
C ASP A 397 5.42 7.27 -11.57
N SER A 398 6.55 7.56 -10.89
CA SER A 398 7.09 8.92 -10.81
C SER A 398 7.68 9.37 -12.16
N GLY A 399 7.51 10.66 -12.48
CA GLY A 399 7.90 11.21 -13.79
C GLY A 399 9.41 11.22 -14.09
N ASP A 400 10.26 10.91 -13.10
CA ASP A 400 11.72 10.79 -13.22
C ASP A 400 12.22 9.34 -13.34
N ALA A 401 11.33 8.35 -13.22
CA ALA A 401 11.69 6.94 -13.05
C ALA A 401 12.37 6.28 -14.26
N MET A 402 11.99 6.69 -15.48
CA MET A 402 12.43 6.08 -16.73
C MET A 402 13.47 6.98 -17.39
N GLN A 403 14.74 6.72 -17.10
CA GLN A 403 15.86 7.55 -17.54
C GLN A 403 17.04 6.73 -18.08
N PHE A 404 17.87 7.38 -18.90
CA PHE A 404 19.17 6.91 -19.36
C PHE A 404 20.28 7.23 -18.34
N ARG A 405 21.46 6.62 -18.51
CA ARG A 405 22.60 6.72 -17.58
C ARG A 405 23.06 8.16 -17.30
N ASP A 406 22.87 9.06 -18.26
CA ASP A 406 23.20 10.49 -18.16
C ASP A 406 22.10 11.35 -17.48
N GLY A 407 20.95 10.76 -17.14
CA GLY A 407 19.80 11.42 -16.52
C GLY A 407 18.77 11.97 -17.53
N ARG A 408 18.97 11.79 -18.84
CA ARG A 408 17.94 12.06 -19.86
C ARG A 408 16.73 11.18 -19.58
N GLN A 409 15.53 11.77 -19.61
CA GLN A 409 14.28 11.02 -19.46
C GLN A 409 13.93 10.31 -20.77
N ALA A 410 13.26 9.16 -20.67
CA ALA A 410 12.77 8.40 -21.81
C ALA A 410 11.56 9.09 -22.45
N ASP A 411 11.57 9.25 -23.77
CA ASP A 411 10.42 9.76 -24.52
C ASP A 411 9.37 8.66 -24.72
N GLY A 412 8.09 9.03 -24.72
CA GLY A 412 6.98 8.08 -24.94
C GLY A 412 6.71 7.77 -26.43
N PRO A 413 6.12 6.60 -26.76
CA PRO A 413 5.62 5.57 -25.84
C PRO A 413 6.73 4.69 -25.26
N ILE A 414 6.62 4.33 -23.98
CA ILE A 414 7.63 3.54 -23.25
C ILE A 414 7.17 2.09 -23.12
N ALA A 415 8.06 1.13 -23.39
CA ALA A 415 7.83 -0.31 -23.19
C ALA A 415 8.72 -0.86 -22.06
N LEU A 416 8.13 -1.21 -20.91
CA LEU A 416 8.88 -1.66 -19.72
C LEU A 416 9.21 -3.14 -19.77
N ALA A 417 10.35 -3.55 -19.21
CA ALA A 417 10.79 -4.93 -19.22
C ALA A 417 9.89 -5.86 -18.40
N GLU A 418 9.54 -5.47 -17.17
CA GLU A 418 8.69 -6.28 -16.29
C GLU A 418 7.31 -6.55 -16.89
N VAL A 419 6.78 -5.58 -17.64
CA VAL A 419 5.49 -5.69 -18.34
C VAL A 419 5.56 -6.75 -19.44
N GLN A 420 6.69 -6.85 -20.15
CA GLN A 420 6.87 -7.91 -21.16
C GLN A 420 6.98 -9.28 -20.48
N GLY A 421 7.68 -9.39 -19.35
CA GLY A 421 7.70 -10.61 -18.53
C GLY A 421 6.29 -11.03 -18.07
N TYR A 422 5.49 -10.09 -17.57
CA TYR A 422 4.10 -10.37 -17.18
C TYR A 422 3.23 -10.74 -18.38
N ALA A 423 3.39 -10.08 -19.53
CA ALA A 423 2.64 -10.38 -20.75
C ALA A 423 2.97 -11.76 -21.31
N TYR A 424 4.25 -12.15 -21.28
CA TYR A 424 4.69 -13.49 -21.64
C TYR A 424 4.07 -14.54 -20.69
N GLN A 425 4.22 -14.36 -19.37
CA GLN A 425 3.64 -15.26 -18.39
C GLN A 425 2.11 -15.38 -18.57
N ALA A 426 1.42 -14.23 -18.64
CA ALA A 426 -0.03 -14.17 -18.84
C ALA A 426 -0.47 -14.94 -20.08
N ALA A 427 0.27 -14.83 -21.18
CA ALA A 427 -0.06 -15.52 -22.42
C ALA A 427 0.12 -17.04 -22.31
N VAL A 428 1.25 -17.52 -21.78
CA VAL A 428 1.49 -18.96 -21.59
C VAL A 428 0.48 -19.56 -20.60
N ASP A 429 0.39 -19.00 -19.39
CA ASP A 429 -0.45 -19.52 -18.32
C ASP A 429 -1.95 -19.46 -18.68
N THR A 430 -2.40 -18.43 -19.41
CA THR A 430 -3.80 -18.33 -19.87
C THR A 430 -4.09 -19.27 -21.04
N ALA A 431 -3.12 -19.56 -21.90
CA ALA A 431 -3.30 -20.55 -22.97
C ALA A 431 -3.58 -21.94 -22.40
N ASP A 432 -2.81 -22.34 -21.39
CA ASP A 432 -2.99 -23.62 -20.68
C ASP A 432 -4.31 -23.63 -19.87
N LEU A 433 -4.69 -22.50 -19.27
CA LEU A 433 -6.00 -22.34 -18.62
C LEU A 433 -7.14 -22.51 -19.63
N PHE A 434 -7.06 -21.87 -20.80
CA PHE A 434 -8.10 -21.96 -21.83
C PHE A 434 -8.23 -23.38 -22.37
N ASP A 435 -7.11 -24.06 -22.64
CA ASP A 435 -7.11 -25.47 -23.06
C ASP A 435 -7.72 -26.39 -21.96
N ALA A 436 -7.47 -26.11 -20.67
CA ALA A 436 -8.02 -26.87 -19.54
C ALA A 436 -9.54 -26.69 -19.35
N TYR A 437 -10.08 -25.52 -19.69
CA TYR A 437 -11.52 -25.22 -19.58
C TYR A 437 -12.30 -25.38 -20.90
N GLY A 438 -11.61 -25.56 -22.03
CA GLY A 438 -12.20 -25.71 -23.37
C GLY A 438 -12.52 -24.38 -24.07
N GLU A 439 -11.88 -23.29 -23.64
CA GLU A 439 -12.03 -21.95 -24.23
C GLU A 439 -11.14 -21.78 -25.47
N PRO A 440 -11.55 -21.00 -26.48
CA PRO A 440 -10.75 -20.72 -27.66
C PRO A 440 -9.65 -19.69 -27.39
N GLY A 441 -8.59 -19.68 -28.21
CA GLY A 441 -7.58 -18.61 -28.24
C GLY A 441 -6.18 -19.01 -27.75
N GLY A 442 -6.02 -20.17 -27.10
CA GLY A 442 -4.73 -20.62 -26.56
C GLY A 442 -3.57 -20.65 -27.57
N GLN A 443 -3.83 -20.97 -28.86
CA GLN A 443 -2.78 -20.92 -29.88
C GLN A 443 -2.30 -19.49 -30.18
N ALA A 444 -3.21 -18.52 -30.29
CA ALA A 444 -2.82 -17.12 -30.57
C ALA A 444 -2.01 -16.50 -29.41
N LEU A 445 -2.29 -16.93 -28.18
CA LEU A 445 -1.49 -16.59 -27.01
C LEU A 445 -0.09 -17.20 -27.05
N ARG A 446 0.03 -18.48 -27.43
CA ARG A 446 1.35 -19.13 -27.61
C ARG A 446 2.17 -18.48 -28.72
N ASP A 447 1.55 -18.19 -29.87
CA ASP A 447 2.21 -17.49 -30.99
C ASP A 447 2.69 -16.08 -30.56
N PHE A 448 1.89 -15.36 -29.77
CA PHE A 448 2.27 -14.07 -29.18
C PHE A 448 3.44 -14.20 -28.18
N ALA A 449 3.41 -15.19 -27.29
CA ALA A 449 4.46 -15.42 -26.30
C ALA A 449 5.81 -15.73 -26.97
N GLU A 450 5.84 -16.59 -27.99
CA GLU A 450 7.05 -16.92 -28.76
C GLU A 450 7.65 -15.66 -29.43
N ALA A 451 6.81 -14.87 -30.11
CA ALA A 451 7.24 -13.63 -30.75
C ALA A 451 7.73 -12.59 -29.73
N LEU A 452 7.04 -12.42 -28.60
CA LEU A 452 7.43 -11.49 -27.53
C LEU A 452 8.78 -11.87 -26.92
N GLN A 453 9.01 -13.14 -26.64
CA GLN A 453 10.29 -13.63 -26.11
C GLN A 453 11.44 -13.43 -27.09
N GLN A 454 11.23 -13.71 -28.39
CA GLN A 454 12.25 -13.44 -29.40
C GLN A 454 12.58 -11.94 -29.47
N ASN A 455 11.57 -11.09 -29.62
CA ASN A 455 11.76 -9.65 -29.73
C ASN A 455 12.42 -9.07 -28.48
N PHE A 456 12.03 -9.53 -27.28
CA PHE A 456 12.64 -9.13 -26.02
C PHE A 456 14.15 -9.43 -26.01
N ARG A 457 14.53 -10.66 -26.37
CA ARG A 457 15.94 -11.07 -26.47
C ARG A 457 16.74 -10.25 -27.47
N GLU A 458 16.14 -9.85 -28.58
CA GLU A 458 16.79 -9.03 -29.61
C GLU A 458 16.92 -7.54 -29.25
N ARG A 459 16.09 -7.00 -28.34
CA ARG A 459 15.93 -5.55 -28.15
C ARG A 459 16.21 -5.02 -26.75
N PHE A 460 15.95 -5.79 -25.70
CA PHE A 460 16.09 -5.33 -24.32
C PHE A 460 17.47 -5.58 -23.72
N TRP A 461 18.31 -6.45 -24.31
CA TRP A 461 19.65 -6.71 -23.76
C TRP A 461 20.64 -5.61 -24.12
N VAL A 462 21.26 -5.05 -23.08
CA VAL A 462 22.35 -4.06 -23.15
C VAL A 462 23.56 -4.57 -22.38
N GLU A 463 24.73 -3.98 -22.60
CA GLU A 463 25.98 -4.36 -21.93
C GLU A 463 26.70 -3.13 -21.36
N ASP A 464 27.30 -3.31 -20.17
CA ASP A 464 28.20 -2.33 -19.56
C ASP A 464 29.45 -3.02 -18.98
N TYR A 465 30.23 -2.29 -18.17
CA TYR A 465 31.43 -2.84 -17.50
C TYR A 465 31.14 -4.03 -16.56
N GLY A 466 29.88 -4.24 -16.16
CA GLY A 466 29.41 -5.35 -15.33
C GLY A 466 28.89 -6.53 -16.15
N GLY A 467 28.94 -6.44 -17.48
CA GLY A 467 28.45 -7.46 -18.42
C GLY A 467 27.05 -7.16 -18.97
N PRO A 468 26.39 -8.13 -19.60
CA PRO A 468 25.05 -7.97 -20.16
C PRO A 468 23.96 -7.91 -19.07
N PHE A 469 22.89 -7.15 -19.32
CA PHE A 469 21.68 -7.08 -18.49
C PHE A 469 20.46 -6.64 -19.32
N PRO A 470 19.22 -6.97 -18.91
CA PRO A 470 18.01 -6.40 -19.51
C PRO A 470 17.86 -4.92 -19.10
N ALA A 471 17.71 -4.04 -20.09
CA ALA A 471 17.32 -2.64 -19.90
C ALA A 471 15.98 -2.55 -19.18
N MET A 472 15.78 -1.52 -18.36
CA MET A 472 14.49 -1.32 -17.65
C MET A 472 13.32 -1.09 -18.61
N ALA A 473 13.57 -0.44 -19.74
CA ALA A 473 12.59 -0.15 -20.76
C ALA A 473 13.24 0.08 -22.14
N LEU A 474 12.40 0.17 -23.17
CA LEU A 474 12.68 0.88 -24.42
C LEU A 474 11.89 2.19 -24.45
N ASP A 475 12.48 3.25 -24.97
CA ASP A 475 11.80 4.53 -25.23
C ASP A 475 11.01 4.53 -26.56
N GLY A 476 10.36 5.64 -26.88
CA GLY A 476 9.58 5.85 -28.12
C GLY A 476 10.42 5.88 -29.41
N HIS A 477 11.74 5.91 -29.31
CA HIS A 477 12.67 5.71 -30.42
C HIS A 477 13.17 4.26 -30.52
N GLY A 478 12.81 3.41 -29.56
CA GLY A 478 13.28 2.04 -29.43
C GLY A 478 14.71 1.95 -28.90
N GLU A 479 15.21 3.01 -28.26
CA GLU A 479 16.50 3.06 -27.56
C GLU A 479 16.34 2.39 -26.18
N PRO A 480 17.16 1.36 -25.85
CA PRO A 480 17.11 0.72 -24.54
C PRO A 480 17.76 1.59 -23.46
N LEU A 481 17.10 1.70 -22.30
CA LEU A 481 17.63 2.45 -21.16
C LEU A 481 18.88 1.76 -20.60
N ASP A 482 20.04 2.42 -20.69
CA ASP A 482 21.36 1.86 -20.39
C ASP A 482 21.73 1.84 -18.90
N ILE A 483 20.74 1.78 -18.00
CA ILE A 483 20.91 1.67 -16.55
C ILE A 483 20.41 0.30 -16.06
N PRO A 484 21.23 -0.47 -15.30
CA PRO A 484 20.73 -1.59 -14.52
C PRO A 484 19.78 -1.11 -13.43
N GLY A 485 18.62 -1.74 -13.30
CA GLY A 485 17.65 -1.42 -12.26
C GLY A 485 16.80 -2.63 -11.89
N SER A 486 16.00 -2.50 -10.83
CA SER A 486 15.29 -3.64 -10.23
C SER A 486 14.28 -4.35 -11.15
N ASN A 487 13.80 -3.69 -12.20
CA ASN A 487 12.83 -4.21 -13.18
C ASN A 487 13.19 -5.61 -13.72
N MET A 488 14.48 -5.90 -13.94
CA MET A 488 14.91 -7.23 -14.42
C MET A 488 14.59 -8.36 -13.43
N GLY A 489 14.50 -8.08 -12.13
CA GLY A 489 14.11 -9.06 -11.12
C GLY A 489 12.67 -9.54 -11.27
N HIS A 490 11.81 -8.74 -11.91
CA HIS A 490 10.42 -9.12 -12.23
C HIS A 490 10.31 -10.02 -13.47
N LEU A 491 11.40 -10.24 -14.22
CA LEU A 491 11.46 -11.19 -15.35
C LEU A 491 11.67 -12.63 -14.87
N LEU A 492 12.29 -12.81 -13.71
CA LEU A 492 12.58 -14.13 -13.13
C LEU A 492 11.27 -14.86 -12.76
N GLY A 493 11.16 -16.14 -13.09
CA GLY A 493 9.98 -16.96 -12.85
C GLY A 493 8.80 -16.69 -13.80
N THR A 494 8.97 -15.83 -14.81
CA THR A 494 7.95 -15.60 -15.86
C THR A 494 8.10 -16.54 -17.05
N GLY A 495 9.28 -17.15 -17.24
CA GLY A 495 9.64 -17.96 -18.40
C GLY A 495 10.12 -17.17 -19.63
N ILE A 496 10.12 -15.83 -19.60
CA ILE A 496 10.63 -15.02 -20.72
C ILE A 496 12.15 -15.17 -20.91
N LEU A 497 12.89 -15.43 -19.82
CA LEU A 497 14.34 -15.66 -19.82
C LEU A 497 14.66 -17.15 -19.94
N ASP A 498 15.78 -17.49 -20.59
CA ASP A 498 16.41 -18.80 -20.45
C ASP A 498 17.26 -18.91 -19.16
N ALA A 499 17.72 -20.11 -18.82
CA ALA A 499 18.47 -20.36 -17.59
C ALA A 499 19.81 -19.62 -17.49
N SER A 500 20.44 -19.26 -18.62
CA SER A 500 21.67 -18.46 -18.66
C SER A 500 21.39 -16.96 -18.51
N GLU A 501 20.30 -16.49 -19.12
CA GLU A 501 19.77 -15.14 -18.96
C GLU A 501 19.31 -14.87 -17.52
N ALA A 502 18.58 -15.82 -16.92
CA ALA A 502 18.13 -15.74 -15.53
C ALA A 502 19.31 -15.72 -14.53
N ARG A 503 20.40 -16.44 -14.82
CA ARG A 503 21.66 -16.40 -14.04
C ARG A 503 22.30 -15.01 -14.08
N LEU A 504 22.41 -14.39 -15.26
CA LEU A 504 22.96 -13.04 -15.42
C LEU A 504 22.15 -12.01 -14.61
N VAL A 505 20.82 -12.12 -14.63
CA VAL A 505 19.94 -11.27 -13.82
C VAL A 505 20.15 -11.52 -12.32
N ALA A 506 20.22 -12.77 -11.87
CA ALA A 506 20.47 -13.12 -10.47
C ALA A 506 21.81 -12.57 -9.95
N ASP A 507 22.87 -12.67 -10.76
CA ASP A 507 24.19 -12.09 -10.42
C ASP A 507 24.17 -10.56 -10.39
N ARG A 508 23.48 -9.90 -11.34
CA ARG A 508 23.39 -8.43 -11.37
C ARG A 508 22.55 -7.89 -10.22
N LEU A 509 21.46 -8.53 -9.82
CA LEU A 509 20.64 -8.12 -8.66
C LEU A 509 21.45 -8.08 -7.36
N LEU A 510 22.40 -9.01 -7.18
CA LEU A 510 23.29 -9.10 -6.01
C LEU A 510 24.56 -8.24 -6.11
N SER A 511 24.76 -7.56 -7.24
CA SER A 511 25.93 -6.69 -7.44
C SER A 511 25.92 -5.48 -6.48
N PRO A 512 27.10 -4.95 -6.07
CA PRO A 512 27.18 -3.84 -5.11
C PRO A 512 26.67 -2.48 -5.65
N GLU A 513 26.29 -2.41 -6.93
CA GLU A 513 25.61 -1.26 -7.51
C GLU A 513 24.08 -1.29 -7.33
N LEU A 514 23.48 -2.47 -7.06
CA LEU A 514 22.04 -2.65 -6.87
C LEU A 514 21.68 -3.19 -5.48
N PHE A 515 22.37 -4.20 -4.96
CA PHE A 515 22.07 -4.72 -3.63
C PHE A 515 22.61 -3.79 -2.54
N SER A 516 21.71 -3.29 -1.69
CA SER A 516 22.04 -2.36 -0.60
C SER A 516 22.53 -3.05 0.68
N GLY A 517 22.44 -4.38 0.74
CA GLY A 517 22.50 -5.16 1.99
C GLY A 517 21.13 -5.30 2.67
N TYR A 518 20.14 -4.50 2.29
CA TYR A 518 18.75 -4.57 2.76
C TYR A 518 17.74 -4.97 1.68
N GLY A 519 18.05 -4.71 0.42
CA GLY A 519 17.21 -5.05 -0.73
C GLY A 519 17.81 -4.50 -2.02
N VAL A 520 17.03 -4.49 -3.10
CA VAL A 520 17.49 -4.03 -4.42
C VAL A 520 17.13 -2.56 -4.59
N HIS A 521 18.11 -1.72 -4.95
CA HIS A 521 17.85 -0.33 -5.35
C HIS A 521 17.04 -0.29 -6.65
N THR A 522 16.13 0.67 -6.77
CA THR A 522 15.32 0.81 -7.98
C THR A 522 16.16 1.04 -9.24
N ILE A 523 17.28 1.74 -9.14
CA ILE A 523 18.27 1.96 -10.21
C ILE A 523 19.69 1.82 -9.66
N SER A 524 20.66 1.51 -10.53
CA SER A 524 22.08 1.43 -10.17
C SER A 524 22.57 2.70 -9.50
N ARG A 525 23.35 2.53 -8.42
CA ARG A 525 24.09 3.60 -7.70
C ARG A 525 25.04 4.42 -8.60
N ARG A 526 25.26 4.00 -9.85
CA ARG A 526 26.14 4.64 -10.84
C ARG A 526 25.39 5.45 -11.91
N ALA A 527 24.06 5.47 -11.87
CA ALA A 527 23.24 6.35 -12.71
C ALA A 527 23.34 7.81 -12.24
N ALA A 528 23.29 8.77 -13.17
CA ALA A 528 23.33 10.20 -12.83
C ALA A 528 22.12 10.64 -11.97
N GLY A 529 20.96 10.02 -12.16
CA GLY A 529 19.75 10.27 -11.36
C GLY A 529 19.66 9.49 -10.05
N PHE A 530 20.69 8.73 -9.64
CA PHE A 530 20.64 8.00 -8.37
C PHE A 530 20.65 8.94 -7.16
N TRP A 531 19.63 8.81 -6.30
CA TRP A 531 19.55 9.47 -5.02
C TRP A 531 18.87 8.55 -3.99
N PRO A 532 19.49 8.26 -2.82
CA PRO A 532 18.94 7.35 -1.82
C PRO A 532 17.53 7.72 -1.31
N PHE A 533 17.16 9.00 -1.36
CA PHE A 533 15.81 9.47 -1.00
C PHE A 533 15.00 9.92 -2.23
N SER A 534 15.25 9.37 -3.43
CA SER A 534 14.30 9.47 -4.55
C SER A 534 13.31 8.29 -4.50
N TYR A 535 12.06 8.58 -4.83
CA TYR A 535 10.94 7.63 -4.76
C TYR A 535 11.17 6.41 -5.65
N HIS A 536 11.55 6.60 -6.93
CA HIS A 536 11.89 5.50 -7.84
C HIS A 536 13.31 5.57 -8.43
N CYS A 537 14.14 6.52 -8.01
CA CYS A 537 15.51 6.68 -8.53
C CYS A 537 16.58 6.47 -7.45
N GLY A 538 16.40 5.49 -6.57
CA GLY A 538 17.48 5.05 -5.68
C GLY A 538 17.02 4.43 -4.35
N SER A 539 15.76 4.57 -3.95
CA SER A 539 15.20 3.87 -2.79
C SER A 539 15.23 2.34 -2.92
N VAL A 540 14.87 1.66 -1.83
CA VAL A 540 14.57 0.21 -1.83
C VAL A 540 13.09 0.02 -1.52
N TRP A 541 12.40 -0.71 -2.39
CA TRP A 541 11.00 -1.07 -2.22
C TRP A 541 10.87 -2.52 -1.74
N SER A 542 10.07 -2.72 -0.68
CA SER A 542 9.91 -4.04 -0.04
C SER A 542 9.24 -5.04 -0.98
N HIS A 543 8.26 -4.59 -1.78
CA HIS A 543 7.52 -5.45 -2.71
C HIS A 543 8.38 -5.84 -3.94
N ASP A 544 9.04 -4.87 -4.59
CA ASP A 544 9.95 -5.03 -5.74
C ASP A 544 11.06 -6.06 -5.44
N THR A 545 11.75 -5.84 -4.33
CA THR A 545 12.78 -6.77 -3.82
C THR A 545 12.20 -8.17 -3.59
N ALA A 546 10.96 -8.29 -3.09
CA ALA A 546 10.32 -9.58 -2.87
C ALA A 546 9.79 -10.24 -4.15
N ILE A 547 9.41 -9.49 -5.20
CA ILE A 547 9.11 -10.05 -6.52
C ILE A 547 10.37 -10.70 -7.09
N ALA A 548 11.52 -10.03 -6.98
CA ALA A 548 12.81 -10.61 -7.36
C ALA A 548 13.14 -11.88 -6.55
N VAL A 549 12.94 -11.89 -5.22
CA VAL A 549 13.10 -13.11 -4.39
C VAL A 549 12.17 -14.23 -4.85
N ARG A 550 10.90 -13.94 -5.14
CA ARG A 550 9.92 -14.94 -5.65
C ARG A 550 10.39 -15.54 -6.97
N GLY A 551 10.87 -14.70 -7.89
CA GLY A 551 11.44 -15.14 -9.16
C GLY A 551 12.69 -16.01 -8.97
N LEU A 552 13.64 -15.59 -8.15
CA LEU A 552 14.83 -16.38 -7.80
C LEU A 552 14.48 -17.76 -7.22
N LEU A 553 13.43 -17.86 -6.39
CA LEU A 553 12.94 -19.15 -5.89
C LEU A 553 12.37 -20.04 -7.00
N ALA A 554 11.61 -19.47 -7.95
CA ALA A 554 11.05 -20.20 -9.09
C ALA A 554 12.15 -20.72 -10.05
N GLU A 555 13.21 -19.94 -10.27
CA GLU A 555 14.38 -20.32 -11.08
C GLU A 555 15.36 -21.26 -10.34
N GLY A 556 15.12 -21.55 -9.05
CA GLY A 556 15.99 -22.42 -8.24
C GLY A 556 17.25 -21.77 -7.68
N PHE A 557 17.38 -20.45 -7.77
CA PHE A 557 18.48 -19.64 -7.19
C PHE A 557 18.24 -19.40 -5.68
N LEU A 558 18.22 -20.49 -4.93
CA LEU A 558 17.81 -20.51 -3.51
C LEU A 558 18.78 -19.75 -2.58
N ALA A 559 20.07 -19.70 -2.92
CA ALA A 559 21.07 -19.00 -2.11
C ALA A 559 20.91 -17.48 -2.28
N GLU A 560 20.69 -17.04 -3.51
CA GLU A 560 20.46 -15.66 -3.90
C GLU A 560 19.15 -15.12 -3.31
N ALA A 561 18.06 -15.90 -3.46
CA ALA A 561 16.77 -15.60 -2.86
C ALA A 561 16.88 -15.42 -1.33
N ARG A 562 17.62 -16.33 -0.66
CA ARG A 562 17.88 -16.24 0.78
C ARG A 562 18.68 -14.98 1.13
N THR A 563 19.76 -14.66 0.43
CA THR A 563 20.59 -13.47 0.73
C THR A 563 19.77 -12.18 0.67
N ILE A 564 18.93 -12.02 -0.34
CA ILE A 564 18.07 -10.83 -0.48
C ILE A 564 16.96 -10.82 0.58
N ALA A 565 16.34 -11.97 0.88
CA ALA A 565 15.31 -12.09 1.92
C ALA A 565 15.85 -11.83 3.33
N GLU A 566 17.09 -12.25 3.64
CA GLU A 566 17.79 -11.94 4.89
C GLU A 566 18.07 -10.43 5.01
N GLY A 567 18.34 -9.76 3.89
CA GLY A 567 18.42 -8.29 3.81
C GLY A 567 17.12 -7.61 4.21
N LEU A 568 15.97 -7.99 3.62
CA LEU A 568 14.67 -7.41 3.97
C LEU A 568 14.27 -7.71 5.42
N LEU A 569 14.57 -8.93 5.91
CA LEU A 569 14.33 -9.30 7.30
C LEU A 569 15.18 -8.43 8.26
N SER A 570 16.45 -8.15 7.92
CA SER A 570 17.30 -7.23 8.67
C SER A 570 16.75 -5.79 8.64
N ALA A 571 16.33 -5.30 7.47
CA ALA A 571 15.73 -3.98 7.30
C ALA A 571 14.48 -3.80 8.18
N SER A 572 13.63 -4.85 8.28
CA SER A 572 12.41 -4.82 9.08
C SER A 572 12.64 -4.48 10.55
N GLY A 573 13.82 -4.78 11.11
CA GLY A 573 14.17 -4.45 12.49
C GLY A 573 14.20 -2.94 12.79
N ALA A 574 14.51 -2.10 11.79
CA ALA A 574 14.45 -0.64 11.92
C ALA A 574 13.01 -0.09 11.99
N PHE A 575 12.02 -0.91 11.63
CA PHE A 575 10.61 -0.53 11.50
C PHE A 575 9.70 -1.37 12.43
N GLY A 576 10.23 -1.87 13.55
CA GLY A 576 9.47 -2.67 14.51
C GLY A 576 8.94 -3.99 13.93
N HIS A 577 9.62 -4.54 12.92
CA HIS A 577 9.18 -5.66 12.09
C HIS A 577 7.85 -5.40 11.34
N ARG A 578 7.64 -4.16 10.86
CA ARG A 578 6.60 -3.79 9.89
C ARG A 578 7.26 -3.10 8.69
N LEU A 579 7.43 -3.82 7.58
CA LEU A 579 8.10 -3.27 6.40
C LEU A 579 7.29 -2.13 5.76
N PRO A 580 7.88 -0.94 5.56
CA PRO A 580 7.23 0.16 4.84
C PRO A 580 7.06 -0.16 3.35
N GLU A 581 6.25 0.66 2.66
CA GLU A 581 6.18 0.73 1.20
C GLU A 581 7.58 0.80 0.56
N LEU A 582 8.40 1.74 1.05
CA LEU A 582 9.79 1.92 0.66
C LEU A 582 10.64 2.48 1.82
N PHE A 583 11.94 2.30 1.73
CA PHE A 583 12.93 2.95 2.60
C PHE A 583 14.10 3.51 1.78
N ALA A 584 14.90 4.38 2.38
CA ALA A 584 15.98 5.06 1.67
C ALA A 584 17.06 4.06 1.22
N GLY A 585 17.60 4.26 0.02
CA GLY A 585 18.70 3.49 -0.58
C GLY A 585 20.07 3.77 0.02
N ILE A 586 20.13 3.90 1.35
CA ILE A 586 21.37 3.96 2.10
C ILE A 586 21.74 2.51 2.42
N THR A 587 22.98 2.14 2.12
CA THR A 587 23.44 0.77 2.26
C THR A 587 23.65 0.38 3.72
N ALA A 588 23.63 -0.93 4.00
CA ALA A 588 23.94 -1.47 5.31
C ALA A 588 25.35 -1.11 5.81
N GLU A 589 26.31 -0.91 4.89
CA GLU A 589 27.66 -0.43 5.18
C GLU A 589 27.68 1.04 5.65
N GLU A 590 26.79 1.89 5.11
CA GLU A 590 26.75 3.33 5.38
C GLU A 590 26.01 3.69 6.69
N ALA A 591 24.95 2.97 7.05
CA ALA A 591 24.09 3.32 8.21
C ALA A 591 23.96 2.25 9.30
N GLY A 592 24.25 0.98 9.04
CA GLY A 592 24.07 -0.12 10.00
C GLY A 592 22.60 -0.47 10.36
N HIS A 593 21.64 0.38 10.01
CA HIS A 593 20.20 0.10 10.01
C HIS A 593 19.55 0.69 8.74
N ALA A 594 18.40 0.16 8.33
CA ALA A 594 17.61 0.76 7.25
C ALA A 594 17.09 2.16 7.69
N VAL A 595 17.07 3.11 6.74
CA VAL A 595 16.73 4.52 7.02
C VAL A 595 15.33 4.83 6.46
N PRO A 596 14.38 5.38 7.27
CA PRO A 596 13.03 5.67 6.80
C PRO A 596 12.96 6.62 5.60
N TYR A 597 12.04 6.34 4.66
CA TYR A 597 11.66 7.29 3.63
C TYR A 597 10.49 8.16 4.12
N PRO A 598 10.60 9.51 4.18
CA PRO A 598 9.65 10.36 4.92
C PRO A 598 8.17 10.32 4.50
N ALA A 599 7.87 9.99 3.24
CA ALA A 599 6.51 10.02 2.72
C ALA A 599 5.91 8.62 2.47
N SER A 600 6.58 7.56 2.91
CA SER A 600 6.16 6.16 2.73
C SER A 600 4.80 5.89 3.38
N CYS A 601 3.94 5.12 2.70
CA CYS A 601 2.85 4.43 3.38
C CYS A 601 3.40 3.42 4.41
N HIS A 602 2.68 3.30 5.53
CA HIS A 602 2.96 2.34 6.60
C HIS A 602 1.65 2.06 7.36
N PRO A 603 0.98 0.92 7.13
CA PRO A 603 1.35 -0.18 6.24
C PRO A 603 0.98 0.05 4.75
N GLN A 604 1.57 -0.78 3.89
CA GLN A 604 1.25 -0.88 2.45
C GLN A 604 1.12 -2.36 2.06
N ALA A 605 0.02 -2.74 1.41
CA ALA A 605 -0.42 -4.12 1.19
C ALA A 605 0.65 -5.02 0.54
N TRP A 606 1.22 -4.62 -0.61
CA TRP A 606 2.24 -5.42 -1.29
C TRP A 606 3.56 -5.53 -0.50
N SER A 607 3.81 -4.62 0.43
CA SER A 607 5.01 -4.62 1.28
C SER A 607 4.79 -5.45 2.54
N SER A 608 3.60 -5.43 3.14
CA SER A 608 3.22 -6.42 4.15
C SER A 608 3.17 -7.84 3.55
N ALA A 609 2.62 -8.01 2.34
CA ALA A 609 2.57 -9.30 1.66
C ALA A 609 3.97 -9.89 1.36
N SER A 610 5.00 -9.05 1.20
CA SER A 610 6.40 -9.48 1.02
C SER A 610 6.90 -10.43 2.13
N ALA A 611 6.37 -10.30 3.36
CA ALA A 611 6.72 -11.15 4.50
C ALA A 611 6.50 -12.65 4.21
N VAL A 612 5.53 -12.98 3.36
CA VAL A 612 5.24 -14.36 2.92
C VAL A 612 6.38 -14.90 2.05
N VAL A 613 6.84 -14.11 1.08
CA VAL A 613 7.94 -14.49 0.18
C VAL A 613 9.27 -14.58 0.95
N ILE A 614 9.52 -13.62 1.86
CA ILE A 614 10.66 -13.68 2.78
C ILE A 614 10.64 -14.98 3.58
N ALA A 615 9.48 -15.36 4.15
CA ALA A 615 9.34 -16.60 4.90
C ALA A 615 9.58 -17.85 4.04
N GLN A 616 9.09 -17.87 2.80
CA GLN A 616 9.37 -18.96 1.84
C GLN A 616 10.87 -19.11 1.56
N ALA A 617 11.58 -18.01 1.26
CA ALA A 617 13.03 -18.01 1.07
C ALA A 617 13.80 -18.45 2.33
N MET A 618 13.27 -18.15 3.51
CA MET A 618 13.82 -18.62 4.79
C MET A 618 13.52 -20.09 5.10
N GLY A 619 12.67 -20.76 4.31
CA GLY A 619 12.35 -22.20 4.43
C GLY A 619 11.00 -22.52 5.08
N VAL A 620 10.10 -21.54 5.22
CA VAL A 620 8.74 -21.75 5.75
C VAL A 620 7.81 -22.21 4.62
N GLY A 621 7.24 -23.41 4.76
CA GLY A 621 6.17 -23.91 3.89
C GLY A 621 4.78 -23.41 4.32
N PHE A 622 3.87 -23.29 3.35
CA PHE A 622 2.49 -22.79 3.53
C PHE A 622 1.46 -23.71 2.87
#